data_AF-A0A6M2BA93-F1
#
_entry.id   AF-A0A6M2BA93-F1
#
_cell.length_a   1.000
_cell.length_b   1.000
_cell.length_c   1.000
_cell.angle_alpha   90.00
_cell.angle_beta   90.00
_cell.angle_gamma   90.00
#
_symmetry.space_group_name_H-M   'P 1'
#
loop_
_entity.id
_entity.type
_entity.pdbx_description
1 polymer ?
#
loop_
_entity_poly.entity_id
_entity_poly.type
_entity_poly.pdbx_seq_one_letter_code
_entity_poly.pdbx_strand_id
1 'polypeptide(L)'
;MTLAQLGGLTVVYVLSLLFILTLTYKEFRRVRFNFNVLFSLLYLLTFYFGFPLTCLLVFQFDVKVVPVENLLQAMLAATCFYGIYYVCYKTRLKAKRDGPSRPLFTMNRVETHLTWMLLALIAVVTVSIFFMHNGFLLFKLKSYSQIFSSDVSGVALKRFFYFFIPAMLVVFFIKPDIRRWLFFLASTVAFGFLTYVIVGGTRANIIIAFALFLFIGIVRGWISLWMLAVAGVLGIVGMFWLALKRYGLNVSGPEAIYTFLYLTRDTFSPWENLGLLLQNYDKISFQGLAPIARDFYVFIPTWLWHDRPGIVLNSANYFTWEVLDNHSGLAISPTLIGSLVVMGGVWFIPLGAVAVGMIMKWFDWLYEKGKADTNRYKAAILQSFCFGAVFNMIVLAREGVDSFFSRVVFFCLVFGACLVVAKLLYWMFDAAGLIRVKIPRRKNLMEPHSGRNLNEL
;
A
#
# COMPACT_ATOMS: atom_id res chain seq x y z
N MET A 1 -14.71 20.59 24.45
CA MET A 1 -15.42 19.29 24.58
C MET A 1 -15.73 19.07 26.05
N THR A 2 -16.97 18.77 26.44
CA THR A 2 -17.29 18.54 27.86
C THR A 2 -16.84 17.15 28.31
N LEU A 3 -16.67 16.93 29.62
CA LEU A 3 -16.29 15.62 30.17
C LEU A 3 -17.32 14.52 29.84
N ALA A 4 -18.61 14.87 29.85
CA ALA A 4 -19.68 13.95 29.48
C ALA A 4 -19.63 13.55 27.99
N GLN A 5 -19.36 14.51 27.10
CA GLN A 5 -19.16 14.27 25.67
C GLN A 5 -17.94 13.37 25.41
N LEU A 6 -16.83 13.60 26.12
CA LEU A 6 -15.67 12.70 26.07
C LEU A 6 -16.06 11.28 26.51
N GLY A 7 -16.78 11.16 27.63
CA GLY A 7 -17.21 9.87 28.16
C GLY A 7 -18.02 9.09 27.13
N GLY A 8 -19.00 9.73 26.50
CA GLY A 8 -19.80 9.14 25.42
C GLY A 8 -18.95 8.67 24.23
N LEU A 9 -18.07 9.53 23.71
CA LEU A 9 -17.16 9.16 22.62
C LEU A 9 -16.22 8.02 22.99
N THR A 10 -15.73 8.01 24.23
CA THR A 10 -14.80 6.98 24.72
C THR A 10 -15.50 5.63 24.84
N VAL A 11 -16.76 5.59 25.28
CA VAL A 11 -17.55 4.35 25.31
C VAL A 11 -17.70 3.79 23.90
N VAL A 12 -18.10 4.63 22.93
CA VAL A 12 -18.24 4.19 21.53
C VAL A 12 -16.89 3.77 20.96
N TYR A 13 -15.82 4.48 21.28
CA TYR A 13 -14.44 4.13 20.89
C TYR A 13 -14.06 2.75 21.38
N VAL A 14 -14.21 2.49 22.69
CA VAL A 14 -13.83 1.21 23.30
C VAL A 14 -14.65 0.06 22.71
N LEU A 15 -15.97 0.22 22.58
CA LEU A 15 -16.83 -0.81 22.00
C LEU A 15 -16.44 -1.13 20.56
N SER A 16 -16.21 -0.10 19.74
CA SER A 16 -15.81 -0.24 18.35
C SER A 16 -14.43 -0.89 18.22
N LEU A 17 -13.48 -0.44 19.03
CA LEU A 17 -12.12 -0.97 19.07
C LEU A 17 -12.12 -2.45 19.48
N LEU A 18 -12.84 -2.81 20.54
CA LEU A 18 -12.96 -4.19 21.00
C LEU A 18 -13.62 -5.08 19.94
N PHE A 19 -14.66 -4.59 19.26
CA PHE A 19 -15.30 -5.30 18.16
C PHE A 19 -14.31 -5.63 17.03
N ILE A 20 -13.61 -4.63 16.51
CA ILE A 20 -12.66 -4.80 15.40
C ILE A 20 -11.44 -5.64 15.81
N LEU A 21 -10.89 -5.39 16.99
CA LEU A 21 -9.75 -6.16 17.51
C LEU A 21 -10.12 -7.62 17.74
N THR A 22 -11.32 -7.91 18.26
CA THR A 22 -11.77 -9.30 18.48
C THR A 22 -11.87 -10.05 17.16
N LEU A 23 -12.44 -9.43 16.13
CA LEU A 23 -12.53 -10.02 14.79
C LEU A 23 -11.15 -10.22 14.16
N THR A 24 -10.27 -9.22 14.27
CA THR A 24 -8.90 -9.26 13.75
C THR A 24 -8.07 -10.33 14.45
N TYR A 25 -8.18 -10.44 15.78
CA TYR A 25 -7.47 -11.44 16.57
C TYR A 25 -7.90 -12.87 16.23
N LYS A 26 -9.22 -13.10 16.04
CA LYS A 26 -9.74 -14.40 15.60
C LYS A 26 -9.16 -14.80 14.24
N GLU A 27 -9.01 -13.85 13.31
CA GLU A 27 -8.42 -14.11 12.00
C GLU A 27 -6.91 -14.35 12.08
N PHE A 28 -6.19 -13.53 12.86
CA PHE A 28 -4.75 -13.68 13.05
C PHE A 28 -4.38 -15.03 13.69
N ARG A 29 -5.19 -15.53 14.63
CA ARG A 29 -4.99 -16.88 15.21
C ARG A 29 -5.20 -18.01 14.20
N ARG A 30 -6.06 -17.82 13.20
CA ARG A 30 -6.32 -18.81 12.15
C ARG A 30 -5.23 -18.80 11.08
N VAL A 31 -4.86 -17.61 10.63
CA VAL A 31 -3.87 -17.40 9.56
C VAL A 31 -2.95 -16.27 10.00
N ARG A 32 -1.65 -16.58 10.20
CA ARG A 32 -0.65 -15.60 10.63
C ARG A 32 -0.58 -14.36 9.71
N PHE A 33 -0.89 -14.53 8.42
CA PHE A 33 -0.99 -13.41 7.48
C PHE A 33 -2.04 -13.66 6.39
N ASN A 34 -2.94 -12.69 6.25
CA ASN A 34 -3.80 -12.48 5.09
C ASN A 34 -4.00 -10.95 4.89
N PHE A 35 -4.42 -10.55 3.69
CA PHE A 35 -4.73 -9.17 3.33
C PHE A 35 -5.86 -8.60 4.18
N ASN A 36 -6.83 -9.42 4.62
CA ASN A 36 -7.84 -8.98 5.56
C ASN A 36 -7.27 -8.49 6.91
N VAL A 37 -6.31 -9.21 7.51
CA VAL A 37 -5.66 -8.80 8.76
C VAL A 37 -4.85 -7.54 8.53
N LEU A 38 -4.09 -7.46 7.43
CA LEU A 38 -3.34 -6.25 7.06
C LEU A 38 -4.28 -5.04 6.91
N PHE A 39 -5.37 -5.20 6.15
CA PHE A 39 -6.38 -4.16 5.99
C PHE A 39 -6.99 -3.76 7.33
N SER A 40 -7.33 -4.72 8.20
CA SER A 40 -7.89 -4.43 9.52
C SER A 40 -6.93 -3.65 10.41
N LEU A 41 -5.63 -3.95 10.37
CA LEU A 41 -4.60 -3.19 11.08
C LEU A 41 -4.46 -1.76 10.52
N LEU A 42 -4.45 -1.61 9.20
CA LEU A 42 -4.41 -0.29 8.54
C LEU A 42 -5.68 0.52 8.83
N TYR A 43 -6.82 -0.14 8.92
CA TYR A 43 -8.11 0.45 9.23
C TYR A 43 -8.14 0.98 10.67
N LEU A 44 -7.69 0.17 11.63
CA LEU A 44 -7.51 0.58 13.03
C LEU A 44 -6.53 1.75 13.15
N LEU A 45 -5.40 1.67 12.45
CA LEU A 45 -4.41 2.74 12.40
C LEU A 45 -5.01 4.03 11.84
N THR A 46 -5.81 3.95 10.79
CA THR A 46 -6.36 5.14 10.11
C THR A 46 -7.49 5.78 10.91
N PHE A 47 -8.45 4.99 11.42
CA PHE A 47 -9.70 5.50 11.97
C PHE A 47 -9.77 5.55 13.51
N TYR A 48 -8.93 4.81 14.23
CA TYR A 48 -9.03 4.68 15.69
C TYR A 48 -7.78 5.14 16.44
N PHE A 49 -6.58 4.95 15.87
CA PHE A 49 -5.32 5.30 16.55
C PHE A 49 -5.21 6.79 16.92
N GLY A 50 -5.83 7.68 16.14
CA GLY A 50 -5.80 9.12 16.37
C GLY A 50 -6.72 9.60 17.50
N PHE A 51 -7.70 8.83 17.94
CA PHE A 51 -8.63 9.26 19.00
C PHE A 51 -7.91 9.54 20.33
N PRO A 52 -7.06 8.64 20.88
CA PRO A 52 -6.27 8.94 22.09
C PRO A 52 -5.37 10.18 21.93
N LEU A 53 -4.75 10.37 20.76
CA LEU A 53 -3.91 11.53 20.47
C LEU A 53 -4.75 12.82 20.48
N THR A 54 -5.95 12.76 19.92
CA THR A 54 -6.91 13.88 19.90
C THR A 54 -7.35 14.24 21.32
N CYS A 55 -7.62 13.26 22.18
CA CYS A 55 -7.92 13.50 23.59
C CYS A 55 -6.77 14.22 24.29
N LEU A 56 -5.53 13.78 24.11
CA LEU A 56 -4.36 14.45 24.69
C LEU A 56 -4.24 15.91 24.19
N LEU A 57 -4.43 16.14 22.89
CA LEU A 57 -4.42 17.48 22.31
C LEU A 57 -5.50 18.40 22.90
N VAL A 58 -6.73 17.89 23.07
CA VAL A 58 -7.84 18.66 23.65
C VAL A 58 -7.60 18.98 25.13
N PHE A 59 -7.15 18.02 25.94
CA PHE A 59 -7.02 18.23 27.40
C PHE A 59 -5.73 18.91 27.82
N GLN A 60 -4.62 18.68 27.11
CA GLN A 60 -3.33 19.26 27.48
C GLN A 60 -3.05 20.59 26.78
N PHE A 61 -3.63 20.81 25.59
CA PHE A 61 -3.30 21.96 24.75
C PHE A 61 -4.53 22.77 24.29
N ASP A 62 -5.73 22.46 24.81
CA ASP A 62 -7.00 23.14 24.50
C ASP A 62 -7.28 23.28 22.99
N VAL A 63 -6.91 22.25 22.22
CA VAL A 63 -7.09 22.24 20.78
C VAL A 63 -8.57 22.17 20.42
N LYS A 64 -9.02 23.09 19.58
CA LYS A 64 -10.36 23.05 18.99
C LYS A 64 -10.44 21.89 17.99
N VAL A 65 -11.33 20.97 18.27
CA VAL A 65 -11.64 19.82 17.40
C VAL A 65 -13.02 19.98 16.78
N VAL A 66 -13.27 19.19 15.73
CA VAL A 66 -14.59 19.07 15.10
C VAL A 66 -15.68 18.81 16.16
N PRO A 67 -16.91 19.34 15.98
CA PRO A 67 -18.03 19.06 16.88
C PRO A 67 -18.20 17.57 17.19
N VAL A 68 -18.48 17.27 18.46
CA VAL A 68 -18.55 15.91 19.01
C VAL A 68 -19.54 15.03 18.26
N GLU A 69 -20.64 15.59 17.80
CA GLU A 69 -21.67 14.88 17.03
C GLU A 69 -21.10 14.32 15.71
N ASN A 70 -20.28 15.10 15.02
CA ASN A 70 -19.66 14.67 13.75
C ASN A 70 -18.53 13.66 13.98
N LEU A 71 -17.79 13.80 15.09
CA LEU A 71 -16.80 12.80 15.51
C LEU A 71 -17.47 11.47 15.86
N LEU A 72 -18.60 11.52 16.56
CA LEU A 72 -19.42 10.35 16.87
C LEU A 72 -19.94 9.68 15.59
N GLN A 73 -20.49 10.47 14.66
CA GLN A 73 -20.96 9.96 13.37
C GLN A 73 -19.81 9.34 12.56
N ALA A 74 -18.63 9.96 12.53
CA ALA A 74 -17.45 9.42 11.88
C ALA A 74 -17.04 8.05 12.45
N MET A 75 -17.03 7.91 13.78
CA MET A 75 -16.72 6.64 14.45
C MET A 75 -17.77 5.57 14.21
N LEU A 76 -19.05 5.93 14.25
CA LEU A 76 -20.15 5.00 13.95
C LEU A 76 -20.10 4.56 12.48
N ALA A 77 -19.91 5.49 11.55
CA ALA A 77 -19.75 5.20 10.13
C ALA A 77 -18.55 4.28 9.88
N ALA A 78 -17.41 4.52 10.54
CA ALA A 78 -16.25 3.64 10.47
C ALA A 78 -16.52 2.24 11.05
N THR A 79 -17.27 2.15 12.15
CA THR A 79 -17.60 0.87 12.76
C THR A 79 -18.58 0.07 11.88
N CYS A 80 -19.61 0.72 11.37
CA CYS A 80 -20.59 0.13 10.45
C CYS A 80 -19.92 -0.32 9.14
N PHE A 81 -19.05 0.52 8.55
CA PHE A 81 -18.28 0.17 7.37
C PHE A 81 -17.48 -1.11 7.61
N TYR A 82 -16.75 -1.21 8.73
CA TYR A 82 -15.97 -2.40 9.05
C TYR A 82 -16.85 -3.64 9.24
N GLY A 83 -18.00 -3.50 9.91
CA GLY A 83 -18.96 -4.58 10.08
C GLY A 83 -19.46 -5.14 8.74
N ILE A 84 -19.92 -4.28 7.84
CA ILE A 84 -20.40 -4.66 6.51
C ILE A 84 -19.26 -5.28 5.69
N TYR A 85 -18.08 -4.66 5.70
CA TYR A 85 -16.87 -5.16 5.09
C TYR A 85 -16.56 -6.59 5.56
N TYR A 86 -16.59 -6.84 6.87
CA TYR A 86 -16.25 -8.14 7.44
C TYR A 86 -17.28 -9.21 7.08
N VAL A 87 -18.58 -8.89 7.11
CA VAL A 87 -19.63 -9.80 6.65
C VAL A 87 -19.45 -10.10 5.16
N CYS A 88 -19.20 -9.10 4.32
CA CYS A 88 -18.92 -9.31 2.90
C CYS A 88 -17.66 -10.18 2.68
N TYR A 89 -16.58 -9.94 3.43
CA TYR A 89 -15.37 -10.74 3.35
C TYR A 89 -15.61 -12.20 3.76
N LYS A 90 -16.44 -12.45 4.78
CA LYS A 90 -16.74 -13.83 5.25
C LYS A 90 -17.78 -14.56 4.44
N THR A 91 -18.75 -13.86 3.86
CA THR A 91 -19.78 -14.47 3.02
C THR A 91 -19.15 -15.12 1.79
N ARG A 92 -19.38 -16.42 1.60
CA ARG A 92 -18.90 -17.15 0.42
C ARG A 92 -19.96 -17.08 -0.67
N LEU A 93 -19.66 -16.43 -1.78
CA LEU A 93 -20.55 -16.36 -2.94
C LEU A 93 -20.46 -17.60 -3.84
N LYS A 94 -19.45 -18.46 -3.65
CA LYS A 94 -19.25 -19.70 -4.41
C LYS A 94 -18.81 -20.84 -3.49
N ALA A 95 -19.34 -22.02 -3.75
CA ALA A 95 -18.92 -23.26 -3.08
C ALA A 95 -17.43 -23.52 -3.32
N LYS A 96 -16.77 -24.15 -2.34
CA LYS A 96 -15.36 -24.53 -2.45
C LYS A 96 -15.24 -25.53 -3.60
N ARG A 97 -14.47 -25.17 -4.63
CA ARG A 97 -14.20 -26.08 -5.74
C ARG A 97 -13.07 -27.01 -5.30
N ASP A 98 -13.41 -28.21 -4.87
CA ASP A 98 -12.42 -29.25 -4.59
C ASP A 98 -12.00 -29.87 -5.93
N GLY A 99 -10.76 -29.60 -6.34
CA GLY A 99 -10.16 -30.10 -7.58
C GLY A 99 -8.96 -29.26 -8.04
N PRO A 100 -8.03 -29.84 -8.81
CA PRO A 100 -6.87 -29.11 -9.30
C PRO A 100 -7.31 -27.96 -10.22
N SER A 101 -7.07 -26.71 -9.79
CA SER A 101 -7.29 -25.54 -10.64
C SER A 101 -6.41 -25.64 -11.87
N ARG A 102 -6.99 -25.47 -13.06
CA ARG A 102 -6.20 -25.28 -14.29
C ARG A 102 -5.14 -24.18 -14.06
N PRO A 103 -3.87 -24.41 -14.44
CA PRO A 103 -2.85 -23.38 -14.32
C PRO A 103 -3.18 -22.26 -15.33
N LEU A 104 -3.51 -21.06 -14.83
CA LEU A 104 -3.81 -19.89 -15.68
C LEU A 104 -2.65 -19.54 -16.63
N PHE A 105 -1.42 -19.70 -16.15
CA PHE A 105 -0.19 -19.58 -16.91
C PHE A 105 0.91 -20.36 -16.17
N THR A 106 1.98 -20.70 -16.87
CA THR A 106 3.21 -21.27 -16.32
C THR A 106 4.33 -20.25 -16.40
N MET A 107 5.31 -20.35 -15.50
CA MET A 107 6.50 -19.51 -15.51
C MET A 107 7.76 -20.35 -15.43
N ASN A 108 8.71 -20.03 -16.30
CA ASN A 108 10.04 -20.61 -16.33
C ASN A 108 11.05 -19.68 -15.66
N ARG A 109 12.25 -20.22 -15.41
CA ARG A 109 13.38 -19.45 -14.85
C ARG A 109 13.66 -18.20 -15.67
N VAL A 110 13.80 -18.34 -17.00
CA VAL A 110 14.16 -17.25 -17.90
C VAL A 110 13.07 -16.17 -17.90
N GLU A 111 11.80 -16.55 -18.06
CA GLU A 111 10.66 -15.62 -18.03
C GLU A 111 10.60 -14.82 -16.72
N THR A 112 10.84 -15.48 -15.58
CA THR A 112 10.83 -14.81 -14.27
C THR A 112 12.02 -13.87 -14.11
N HIS A 113 13.20 -14.26 -14.62
CA HIS A 113 14.35 -13.37 -14.64
C HIS A 113 14.13 -12.15 -15.54
N LEU A 114 13.58 -12.35 -16.74
CA LEU A 114 13.19 -11.26 -17.64
C LEU A 114 12.17 -10.31 -16.99
N THR A 115 11.17 -10.86 -16.29
CA THR A 115 10.13 -10.06 -15.65
C THR A 115 10.72 -9.09 -14.61
N TRP A 116 11.57 -9.56 -13.68
CA TRP A 116 12.13 -8.65 -12.68
C TRP A 116 13.13 -7.67 -13.29
N MET A 117 13.88 -8.09 -14.32
CA MET A 117 14.79 -7.19 -15.04
C MET A 117 14.02 -6.08 -15.75
N LEU A 118 12.89 -6.38 -16.40
CA LEU A 118 12.03 -5.36 -17.03
C LEU A 118 11.45 -4.40 -16.00
N LEU A 119 10.95 -4.90 -14.87
CA LEU A 119 10.43 -4.06 -13.79
C LEU A 119 11.52 -3.14 -13.20
N ALA A 120 12.72 -3.67 -12.96
CA ALA A 120 13.86 -2.89 -12.49
C ALA A 120 14.32 -1.88 -13.55
N LEU A 121 14.34 -2.26 -14.83
CA LEU A 121 14.72 -1.40 -15.95
C LEU A 121 13.77 -0.22 -16.07
N ILE A 122 12.46 -0.45 -16.01
CA ILE A 122 11.45 0.63 -16.03
C ILE A 122 11.72 1.62 -14.89
N ALA A 123 11.95 1.13 -13.67
CA ALA A 123 12.20 2.00 -12.53
C ALA A 123 13.52 2.80 -12.68
N VAL A 124 14.60 2.16 -13.13
CA VAL A 124 15.90 2.83 -13.31
C VAL A 124 15.85 3.84 -14.46
N VAL A 125 15.34 3.46 -15.63
CA VAL A 125 15.23 4.33 -16.80
C VAL A 125 14.35 5.54 -16.49
N THR A 126 13.22 5.36 -15.82
CA THR A 126 12.34 6.48 -15.46
C THR A 126 12.99 7.42 -14.45
N VAL A 127 13.75 6.91 -13.46
CA VAL A 127 14.53 7.75 -12.54
C VAL A 127 15.61 8.53 -13.29
N SER A 128 16.33 7.88 -14.22
CA SER A 128 17.36 8.51 -15.03
C SER A 128 16.79 9.62 -15.92
N ILE A 129 15.68 9.37 -16.61
CA ILE A 129 14.99 10.39 -17.42
C ILE A 129 14.55 11.57 -16.55
N PHE A 130 13.92 11.29 -15.40
CA PHE A 130 13.50 12.35 -14.48
C PHE A 130 14.69 13.18 -13.97
N PHE A 131 15.82 12.54 -13.68
CA PHE A 131 17.05 13.20 -13.29
C PHE A 131 17.64 14.05 -14.42
N MET A 132 17.64 13.56 -15.66
CA MET A 132 18.13 14.34 -16.82
C MET A 132 17.32 15.61 -17.05
N HIS A 133 16.00 15.56 -16.81
CA HIS A 133 15.13 16.73 -16.98
C HIS A 133 15.23 17.77 -15.85
N ASN A 134 15.41 17.33 -14.60
CA ASN A 134 15.26 18.21 -13.44
C ASN A 134 16.54 18.41 -12.61
N GLY A 135 17.50 17.49 -12.73
CA GLY A 135 18.66 17.38 -11.84
C GLY A 135 18.27 16.92 -10.42
N PHE A 136 19.09 17.26 -9.42
CA PHE A 136 18.80 16.97 -8.02
C PHE A 136 17.85 18.00 -7.42
N LEU A 137 16.56 17.68 -7.32
CA LEU A 137 15.56 18.61 -6.79
C LEU A 137 15.73 18.90 -5.30
N LEU A 138 16.32 17.98 -4.52
CA LEU A 138 16.54 18.19 -3.08
C LEU A 138 17.38 19.43 -2.76
N PHE A 139 18.32 19.78 -3.63
CA PHE A 139 19.19 20.94 -3.44
C PHE A 139 18.64 22.21 -4.11
N LYS A 140 17.62 22.09 -4.97
CA LYS A 140 17.02 23.22 -5.69
C LYS A 140 15.75 23.76 -5.03
N LEU A 141 14.96 22.91 -4.36
CA LEU A 141 13.65 23.26 -3.83
C LEU A 141 13.75 23.77 -2.38
N LYS A 142 13.14 24.93 -2.11
CA LYS A 142 13.03 25.49 -0.75
C LYS A 142 11.78 25.00 -0.02
N SER A 143 10.73 24.54 -0.73
CA SER A 143 9.49 23.99 -0.13
C SER A 143 8.95 22.76 -0.87
N TYR A 144 8.18 21.89 -0.17
CA TYR A 144 7.61 20.65 -0.75
C TYR A 144 6.56 20.92 -1.83
N SER A 145 5.80 22.02 -1.73
CA SER A 145 4.79 22.39 -2.73
C SER A 145 5.40 22.73 -4.09
N GLN A 146 6.66 23.20 -4.14
CA GLN A 146 7.39 23.44 -5.38
C GLN A 146 7.69 22.16 -6.18
N ILE A 147 7.54 20.97 -5.57
CA ILE A 147 7.63 19.69 -6.30
C ILE A 147 6.50 19.54 -7.33
N PHE A 148 5.42 20.32 -7.16
CA PHE A 148 4.26 20.40 -8.04
C PHE A 148 4.18 21.72 -8.83
N SER A 149 5.22 22.57 -8.78
CA SER A 149 5.26 23.75 -9.66
C SER A 149 5.50 23.34 -11.11
N SER A 150 5.17 24.24 -12.04
CA SER A 150 5.43 24.09 -13.48
C SER A 150 6.90 23.88 -13.81
N ASP A 151 7.81 24.17 -12.87
CA ASP A 151 9.26 24.06 -13.06
C ASP A 151 9.77 22.62 -12.98
N VAL A 152 8.95 21.68 -12.47
CA VAL A 152 9.30 20.27 -12.36
C VAL A 152 8.58 19.46 -13.42
N SER A 153 9.32 19.03 -14.44
CA SER A 153 8.78 18.21 -15.53
C SER A 153 8.77 16.73 -15.18
N GLY A 154 7.78 15.98 -15.68
CA GLY A 154 7.75 14.52 -15.54
C GLY A 154 7.33 13.98 -14.16
N VAL A 155 6.51 14.71 -13.39
CA VAL A 155 6.01 14.28 -12.07
C VAL A 155 5.34 12.90 -12.11
N ALA A 156 4.69 12.54 -13.22
CA ALA A 156 4.08 11.23 -13.43
C ALA A 156 5.12 10.08 -13.39
N LEU A 157 6.37 10.31 -13.81
CA LEU A 157 7.43 9.29 -13.81
C LEU A 157 7.71 8.75 -12.41
N LYS A 158 7.47 9.55 -11.36
CA LYS A 158 7.65 9.15 -9.96
C LYS A 158 6.86 7.89 -9.61
N ARG A 159 5.72 7.65 -10.26
CA ARG A 159 4.88 6.47 -10.04
C ARG A 159 5.53 5.18 -10.57
N PHE A 160 6.46 5.28 -11.52
CA PHE A 160 7.19 4.12 -12.03
C PHE A 160 8.36 3.69 -11.12
N PHE A 161 8.83 4.57 -10.24
CA PHE A 161 9.95 4.27 -9.33
C PHE A 161 9.57 3.13 -8.37
N TYR A 162 8.28 3.03 -8.02
CA TYR A 162 7.75 1.99 -7.16
C TYR A 162 7.93 0.57 -7.74
N PHE A 163 8.13 0.40 -9.07
CA PHE A 163 8.34 -0.93 -9.67
C PHE A 163 9.70 -1.57 -9.35
N PHE A 164 10.64 -0.81 -8.78
CA PHE A 164 11.88 -1.40 -8.26
C PHE A 164 11.60 -2.36 -7.10
N ILE A 165 10.61 -2.05 -6.25
CA ILE A 165 10.22 -2.86 -5.10
C ILE A 165 9.70 -4.25 -5.54
N PRO A 166 8.66 -4.38 -6.38
CA PRO A 166 8.21 -5.68 -6.87
C PRO A 166 9.29 -6.42 -7.67
N ALA A 167 10.19 -5.73 -8.36
CA ALA A 167 11.34 -6.38 -9.00
C ALA A 167 12.23 -7.10 -7.97
N MET A 168 12.61 -6.41 -6.88
CA MET A 168 13.40 -7.01 -5.81
C MET A 168 12.62 -8.08 -5.02
N LEU A 169 11.30 -7.92 -4.88
CA LEU A 169 10.44 -8.97 -4.31
C LEU A 169 10.52 -10.25 -5.14
N VAL A 170 10.53 -10.18 -6.48
CA VAL A 170 10.70 -11.38 -7.32
C VAL A 170 12.03 -12.06 -7.03
N VAL A 171 13.13 -11.29 -6.95
CA VAL A 171 14.46 -11.84 -6.60
C VAL A 171 14.46 -12.54 -5.24
N PHE A 172 13.78 -11.97 -4.25
CA PHE A 172 13.59 -12.55 -2.93
C PHE A 172 12.74 -13.83 -2.98
N PHE A 173 11.53 -13.79 -3.55
CA PHE A 173 10.63 -14.95 -3.56
C PHE A 173 11.12 -16.10 -4.45
N ILE A 174 12.00 -15.85 -5.42
CA ILE A 174 12.70 -16.94 -6.12
C ILE A 174 13.49 -17.76 -5.11
N LYS A 175 14.26 -17.21 -4.18
CA LYS A 175 14.86 -18.01 -3.10
C LYS A 175 14.71 -17.29 -1.77
N PRO A 176 13.67 -17.58 -0.97
CA PRO A 176 13.44 -16.87 0.27
C PRO A 176 14.44 -17.33 1.33
N ASP A 177 15.52 -16.57 1.48
CA ASP A 177 16.56 -16.77 2.50
C ASP A 177 16.87 -15.44 3.22
N ILE A 178 17.48 -15.54 4.40
CA ILE A 178 17.76 -14.36 5.24
C ILE A 178 18.73 -13.38 4.55
N ARG A 179 19.68 -13.87 3.74
CA ARG A 179 20.63 -13.00 3.01
C ARG A 179 19.91 -12.23 1.94
N ARG A 180 18.99 -12.86 1.20
CA ARG A 180 18.17 -12.17 0.20
C ARG A 180 17.13 -11.23 0.79
N TRP A 181 16.66 -11.51 1.99
CA TRP A 181 15.80 -10.58 2.72
C TRP A 181 16.55 -9.31 3.12
N LEU A 182 17.78 -9.44 3.61
CA LEU A 182 18.66 -8.29 3.86
C LEU A 182 19.09 -7.59 2.57
N PHE A 183 19.34 -8.34 1.49
CA PHE A 183 19.61 -7.78 0.17
C PHE A 183 18.42 -6.98 -0.38
N PHE A 184 17.20 -7.49 -0.20
CA PHE A 184 15.97 -6.77 -0.52
C PHE A 184 15.94 -5.42 0.21
N LEU A 185 16.20 -5.40 1.52
CA LEU A 185 16.26 -4.15 2.29
C LEU A 185 17.35 -3.21 1.76
N ALA A 186 18.59 -3.69 1.64
CA ALA A 186 19.72 -2.87 1.24
C ALA A 186 19.52 -2.25 -0.15
N SER A 187 19.08 -3.05 -1.13
CA SER A 187 18.85 -2.59 -2.50
C SER A 187 17.69 -1.60 -2.60
N THR A 188 16.56 -1.88 -1.95
CA THR A 188 15.37 -1.01 -2.01
C THR A 188 15.53 0.26 -1.19
N VAL A 189 16.24 0.24 -0.06
CA VAL A 189 16.59 1.45 0.71
C VAL A 189 17.60 2.30 -0.04
N ALA A 190 18.62 1.70 -0.66
CA ALA A 190 19.58 2.44 -1.49
C ALA A 190 18.89 3.13 -2.68
N PHE A 191 18.01 2.42 -3.38
CA PHE A 191 17.18 3.01 -4.45
C PHE A 191 16.21 4.08 -3.89
N GLY A 192 15.63 3.83 -2.72
CA GLY A 192 14.81 4.80 -2.00
C GLY A 192 15.59 6.10 -1.69
N PHE A 193 16.83 6.00 -1.24
CA PHE A 193 17.70 7.14 -0.97
C PHE A 193 18.06 7.90 -2.26
N LEU A 194 18.38 7.18 -3.33
CA LEU A 194 18.61 7.77 -4.66
C LEU A 194 17.40 8.59 -5.11
N THR A 195 16.20 7.99 -5.06
CA THR A 195 14.96 8.70 -5.42
C THR A 195 14.63 9.84 -4.46
N TYR A 196 14.96 9.74 -3.17
CA TYR A 196 14.80 10.82 -2.20
C TYR A 196 15.60 12.06 -2.61
N VAL A 197 16.86 11.90 -3.02
CA VAL A 197 17.71 13.03 -3.46
C VAL A 197 17.23 13.59 -4.80
N ILE A 198 16.86 12.72 -5.75
CA ILE A 198 16.42 13.14 -7.08
C ILE A 198 15.07 13.88 -7.04
N VAL A 199 14.11 13.38 -6.26
CA VAL A 199 12.72 13.88 -6.27
C VAL A 199 12.49 15.07 -5.33
N GLY A 200 13.43 15.39 -4.43
CA GLY A 200 13.27 16.49 -3.48
C GLY A 200 12.69 16.06 -2.14
N GLY A 201 13.11 14.91 -1.65
CA GLY A 201 12.87 14.48 -0.27
C GLY A 201 11.60 13.64 -0.06
N THR A 202 11.13 12.92 -1.09
CA THR A 202 9.99 11.99 -0.91
C THR A 202 10.42 10.74 -0.15
N ARG A 203 9.89 10.55 1.05
CA ARG A 203 10.22 9.42 1.94
C ARG A 203 9.44 8.13 1.64
N ALA A 204 8.45 8.19 0.74
CA ALA A 204 7.51 7.10 0.49
C ALA A 204 8.21 5.79 0.08
N ASN A 205 9.16 5.83 -0.86
CA ASN A 205 9.87 4.62 -1.33
C ASN A 205 10.60 3.90 -0.19
N ILE A 206 11.27 4.64 0.68
CA ILE A 206 12.02 4.09 1.83
C ILE A 206 11.04 3.47 2.84
N ILE A 207 9.94 4.18 3.15
CA ILE A 207 8.94 3.71 4.10
C ILE A 207 8.27 2.42 3.61
N ILE A 208 7.92 2.34 2.32
CA ILE A 208 7.29 1.16 1.73
C ILE A 208 8.26 -0.03 1.77
N ALA A 209 9.52 0.18 1.36
CA ALA A 209 10.54 -0.85 1.41
C ALA A 209 10.73 -1.42 2.83
N PHE A 210 10.84 -0.53 3.82
CA PHE A 210 10.98 -0.92 5.22
C PHE A 210 9.74 -1.64 5.77
N ALA A 211 8.54 -1.15 5.45
CA ALA A 211 7.29 -1.78 5.86
C ALA A 211 7.18 -3.21 5.30
N LEU A 212 7.47 -3.39 4.00
CA LEU A 212 7.48 -4.71 3.36
C LEU A 212 8.54 -5.63 3.94
N PHE A 213 9.73 -5.11 4.24
CA PHE A 213 10.80 -5.87 4.89
C PHE A 213 10.35 -6.43 6.25
N LEU A 214 9.81 -5.57 7.13
CA LEU A 214 9.29 -5.98 8.43
C LEU A 214 8.18 -7.02 8.27
N PHE A 215 7.28 -6.79 7.31
CA PHE A 215 6.16 -7.67 7.05
C PHE A 215 6.56 -9.06 6.59
N ILE A 216 7.50 -9.14 5.64
CA ILE A 216 8.10 -10.40 5.21
C ILE A 216 8.77 -11.12 6.38
N GLY A 217 9.46 -10.37 7.25
CA GLY A 217 10.11 -10.89 8.45
C GLY A 217 9.12 -11.55 9.41
N ILE A 218 7.94 -10.97 9.62
CA ILE A 218 6.87 -11.54 10.46
C ILE A 218 6.32 -12.82 9.83
N VAL A 219 5.99 -12.78 8.54
CA VAL A 219 5.45 -13.94 7.82
C VAL A 219 6.41 -15.13 7.85
N ARG A 220 7.72 -14.86 7.79
CA ARG A 220 8.77 -15.88 7.86
C ARG A 220 9.18 -16.27 9.28
N GLY A 221 8.70 -15.56 10.30
CA GLY A 221 9.03 -15.82 11.72
C GLY A 221 10.42 -15.34 12.14
N TRP A 222 11.08 -14.49 11.35
CA TRP A 222 12.38 -13.89 11.70
C TRP A 222 12.23 -12.66 12.62
N ILE A 223 11.07 -12.00 12.55
CA ILE A 223 10.74 -10.83 13.37
C ILE A 223 9.55 -11.18 14.26
N SER A 224 9.65 -10.87 15.54
CA SER A 224 8.53 -11.00 16.49
C SER A 224 7.62 -9.77 16.44
N LEU A 225 6.37 -9.91 16.91
CA LEU A 225 5.43 -8.78 17.05
C LEU A 225 5.98 -7.65 17.93
N TRP A 226 6.77 -7.97 18.96
CA TRP A 226 7.43 -6.97 19.82
C TRP A 226 8.48 -6.16 19.07
N MET A 227 9.28 -6.81 18.22
CA MET A 227 10.24 -6.10 17.37
C MET A 227 9.54 -5.16 16.38
N LEU A 228 8.37 -5.56 15.86
CA LEU A 228 7.54 -4.66 15.04
C LEU A 228 7.07 -3.44 15.84
N ALA A 229 6.58 -3.64 17.08
CA ALA A 229 6.14 -2.54 17.94
C ALA A 229 7.29 -1.56 18.22
N VAL A 230 8.47 -2.07 18.58
CA VAL A 230 9.67 -1.24 18.80
C VAL A 230 10.10 -0.52 17.53
N ALA A 231 10.15 -1.22 16.39
CA ALA A 231 10.47 -0.62 15.10
C ALA A 231 9.45 0.45 14.68
N GLY A 232 8.17 0.25 15.00
CA GLY A 232 7.10 1.23 14.79
C GLY A 232 7.30 2.50 15.62
N VAL A 233 7.57 2.36 16.93
CA VAL A 233 7.85 3.50 17.82
C VAL A 233 9.09 4.26 17.36
N LEU A 234 10.19 3.55 17.07
CA LEU A 234 11.41 4.16 16.54
C LEU A 234 11.18 4.83 15.18
N GLY A 235 10.32 4.24 14.33
CA GLY A 235 9.92 4.81 13.06
C GLY A 235 9.16 6.13 13.21
N ILE A 236 8.22 6.20 14.16
CA ILE A 236 7.48 7.43 14.46
C ILE A 236 8.42 8.52 14.98
N VAL A 237 9.29 8.20 15.94
CA VAL A 237 10.28 9.13 16.50
C VAL A 237 11.26 9.61 15.42
N GLY A 238 11.78 8.70 14.61
CA GLY A 238 12.68 9.03 13.51
C GLY A 238 12.02 9.90 12.44
N MET A 239 10.76 9.61 12.09
CA MET A 239 9.99 10.43 11.15
C MET A 239 9.72 11.84 11.68
N PHE A 240 9.44 11.96 12.97
CA PHE A 240 9.28 13.25 13.64
C PHE A 240 10.59 14.04 13.64
N TRP A 241 11.72 13.42 14.01
CA TRP A 241 13.02 14.09 13.99
C TRP A 241 13.41 14.58 12.58
N LEU A 242 13.16 13.75 11.55
CA LEU A 242 13.35 14.17 10.16
C LEU A 242 12.41 15.31 9.74
N ALA A 243 11.19 15.35 10.28
CA ALA A 243 10.25 16.45 10.02
C ALA A 243 10.76 17.74 10.66
N LEU A 244 11.18 17.73 11.93
CA LEU A 244 11.75 18.90 12.61
C LEU A 244 12.94 19.47 11.83
N LYS A 245 13.90 18.60 11.45
CA LYS A 245 15.08 19.00 10.69
C LYS A 245 14.74 19.56 9.31
N ARG A 246 13.71 19.02 8.65
CA ARG A 246 13.29 19.47 7.32
C ARG A 246 12.53 20.80 7.36
N TYR A 247 11.67 21.00 8.36
CA TYR A 247 10.86 22.20 8.48
C TYR A 247 11.55 23.31 9.29
N GLY A 248 12.77 23.08 9.78
CA GLY A 248 13.52 24.05 10.59
C GLY A 248 12.83 24.40 11.91
N LEU A 249 11.99 23.49 12.42
CA LEU A 249 11.20 23.71 13.62
C LEU A 249 12.10 23.52 14.85
N ASN A 250 12.56 24.64 15.43
CA ASN A 250 13.26 24.66 16.72
C ASN A 250 12.23 24.67 17.87
N VAL A 251 11.45 23.60 17.98
CA VAL A 251 10.48 23.42 19.08
C VAL A 251 11.14 22.77 20.27
N SER A 252 10.89 23.33 21.46
CA SER A 252 11.39 22.83 22.74
C SER A 252 10.28 22.82 23.79
N GLY A 253 10.37 21.92 24.77
CA GLY A 253 9.38 21.83 25.84
C GLY A 253 7.97 21.40 25.35
N PRO A 254 6.89 21.99 25.89
CA PRO A 254 5.51 21.60 25.57
C PRO A 254 5.13 21.72 24.10
N GLU A 255 5.72 22.66 23.37
CA GLU A 255 5.46 22.88 21.93
C GLU A 255 5.96 21.71 21.07
N ALA A 256 7.05 21.06 21.48
CA ALA A 256 7.56 19.86 20.81
C ALA A 256 6.59 18.68 20.98
N ILE A 257 5.98 18.54 22.17
CA ILE A 257 4.98 17.50 22.47
C ILE A 257 3.71 17.76 21.66
N TYR A 258 3.22 19.01 21.63
CA TYR A 258 2.09 19.41 20.80
C TYR A 258 2.33 19.04 19.32
N THR A 259 3.46 19.50 18.77
CA THR A 259 3.83 19.26 17.37
C THR A 259 3.97 17.77 17.06
N PHE A 260 4.55 17.00 17.99
CA PHE A 260 4.66 15.55 17.88
C PHE A 260 3.28 14.88 17.80
N LEU A 261 2.39 15.19 18.74
CA LEU A 261 1.05 14.60 18.80
C LEU A 261 0.22 14.97 17.56
N TYR A 262 0.25 16.26 17.19
CA TYR A 262 -0.47 16.78 16.03
C TYR A 262 0.00 16.12 14.72
N LEU A 263 1.31 16.14 14.45
CA LEU A 263 1.85 15.54 13.22
C LEU A 263 1.67 14.02 13.20
N THR A 264 1.80 13.34 14.34
CA THR A 264 1.62 11.89 14.43
C THR A 264 0.17 11.51 14.13
N ARG A 265 -0.80 12.24 14.71
CA ARG A 265 -2.22 12.04 14.42
C ARG A 265 -2.49 12.22 12.93
N ASP A 266 -2.17 13.37 12.36
CA ASP A 266 -2.50 13.68 10.96
C ASP A 266 -1.75 12.77 9.96
N THR A 267 -0.56 12.30 10.32
CA THR A 267 0.24 11.40 9.47
C THR A 267 -0.30 9.97 9.48
N PHE A 268 -0.64 9.41 10.64
CA PHE A 268 -0.99 7.99 10.75
C PHE A 268 -2.49 7.74 10.83
N SER A 269 -3.24 8.66 11.43
CA SER A 269 -4.67 8.54 11.68
C SER A 269 -5.40 9.86 11.38
N PRO A 270 -5.62 10.19 10.10
CA PRO A 270 -6.45 11.33 9.68
C PRO A 270 -7.95 11.09 9.92
N TRP A 271 -8.32 10.51 11.07
CA TRP A 271 -9.70 10.11 11.39
C TRP A 271 -10.63 11.31 11.56
N GLU A 272 -10.11 12.43 12.07
CA GLU A 272 -10.86 13.68 12.27
C GLU A 272 -11.30 14.30 10.94
N ASN A 273 -10.59 14.04 9.83
CA ASN A 273 -10.94 14.54 8.51
C ASN A 273 -12.31 14.02 8.05
N LEU A 274 -12.70 12.80 8.45
CA LEU A 274 -14.03 12.29 8.17
C LEU A 274 -15.09 13.10 8.93
N GLY A 275 -14.84 13.41 10.20
CA GLY A 275 -15.73 14.28 10.99
C GLY A 275 -15.83 15.69 10.40
N LEU A 276 -14.70 16.26 9.96
CA LEU A 276 -14.65 17.57 9.33
C LEU A 276 -15.42 17.61 7.99
N LEU A 277 -15.36 16.50 7.24
CA LEU A 277 -16.13 16.32 6.01
C LEU A 277 -17.63 16.21 6.29
N LEU A 278 -18.03 15.45 7.32
CA LEU A 278 -19.42 15.37 7.76
C LEU A 278 -19.94 16.69 8.32
N GLN A 279 -19.08 17.51 8.94
CA GLN A 279 -19.44 18.85 9.40
C GLN A 279 -19.81 19.79 8.23
N ASN A 280 -19.17 19.61 7.08
CA ASN A 280 -19.40 20.41 5.88
C ASN A 280 -20.22 19.64 4.84
N TYR A 281 -21.06 18.70 5.28
CA TYR A 281 -21.80 17.81 4.38
C TYR A 281 -22.75 18.58 3.43
N ASP A 282 -23.30 19.69 3.91
CA ASP A 282 -24.15 20.63 3.16
C ASP A 282 -23.43 21.28 1.96
N LYS A 283 -22.10 21.43 2.04
CA LYS A 283 -21.28 22.00 0.96
C LYS A 283 -20.89 20.97 -0.10
N ILE A 284 -21.16 19.68 0.14
CA ILE A 284 -20.72 18.61 -0.77
C ILE A 284 -21.68 18.53 -1.97
N SER A 285 -21.17 18.89 -3.13
CA SER A 285 -21.72 18.47 -4.42
C SER A 285 -21.23 17.07 -4.78
N PHE A 286 -22.12 16.08 -4.78
CA PHE A 286 -21.75 14.70 -5.06
C PHE A 286 -21.09 14.55 -6.42
N GLN A 287 -19.87 14.02 -6.43
CA GLN A 287 -19.04 13.93 -7.63
C GLN A 287 -19.28 12.65 -8.44
N GLY A 288 -20.11 11.72 -7.95
CA GLY A 288 -20.29 10.41 -8.55
C GLY A 288 -18.96 9.64 -8.64
N LEU A 289 -18.75 8.92 -9.74
CA LEU A 289 -17.48 8.22 -10.01
C LEU A 289 -16.42 9.11 -10.69
N ALA A 290 -16.70 10.40 -10.90
CA ALA A 290 -15.78 11.31 -11.58
C ALA A 290 -14.40 11.41 -10.91
N PRO A 291 -14.26 11.41 -9.57
CA PRO A 291 -12.94 11.47 -8.93
C PRO A 291 -12.04 10.28 -9.33
N ILE A 292 -12.62 9.10 -9.53
CA ILE A 292 -11.88 7.90 -9.99
C ILE A 292 -11.34 8.15 -11.40
N ALA A 293 -12.19 8.61 -12.32
CA ALA A 293 -11.79 8.88 -13.70
C ALA A 293 -10.74 10.01 -13.77
N ARG A 294 -10.94 11.09 -13.01
CA ARG A 294 -10.01 12.22 -12.92
C ARG A 294 -8.66 11.78 -12.38
N ASP A 295 -8.59 10.89 -11.39
CA ASP A 295 -7.29 10.43 -10.85
C ASP A 295 -6.43 9.69 -11.89
N PHE A 296 -7.04 9.13 -12.95
CA PHE A 296 -6.30 8.59 -14.09
C PHE A 296 -5.62 9.65 -14.96
N TYR A 297 -6.09 10.90 -14.92
CA TYR A 297 -5.51 11.97 -15.74
C TYR A 297 -4.03 12.13 -15.44
N VAL A 298 -3.60 11.85 -14.19
CA VAL A 298 -2.19 11.88 -13.79
C VAL A 298 -1.29 11.00 -14.66
N PHE A 299 -1.82 9.92 -15.24
CA PHE A 299 -1.08 9.02 -16.12
C PHE A 299 -1.04 9.44 -17.58
N ILE A 300 -1.87 10.41 -18.00
CA ILE A 300 -1.94 10.89 -19.38
C ILE A 300 -0.87 11.99 -19.56
N PRO A 301 0.15 11.80 -20.41
CA PRO A 301 1.17 12.81 -20.65
C PRO A 301 0.58 14.07 -21.30
N THR A 302 1.17 15.23 -21.02
CA THR A 302 0.75 16.54 -21.58
C THR A 302 0.96 16.65 -23.09
N TRP A 303 1.82 15.83 -23.70
CA TRP A 303 1.95 15.75 -25.16
C TRP A 303 0.80 14.98 -25.81
N LEU A 304 0.13 14.10 -25.07
CA LEU A 304 -1.04 13.35 -25.56
C LEU A 304 -2.33 14.13 -25.32
N TRP A 305 -2.37 14.93 -24.25
CA TRP A 305 -3.49 15.82 -23.94
C TRP A 305 -2.94 17.18 -23.48
N HIS A 306 -2.86 18.13 -24.42
CA HIS A 306 -2.29 19.46 -24.20
C HIS A 306 -3.11 20.29 -23.19
N ASP A 307 -4.44 20.26 -23.29
CA ASP A 307 -5.36 20.99 -22.41
C ASP A 307 -5.69 20.24 -21.10
N ARG A 308 -4.86 19.27 -20.72
CA ARG A 308 -5.07 18.51 -19.49
C ARG A 308 -5.00 19.47 -18.27
N PRO A 309 -5.97 19.39 -17.33
CA PRO A 309 -5.90 20.15 -16.09
C PRO A 309 -4.59 19.86 -15.34
N GLY A 310 -3.84 20.91 -15.00
CA GLY A 310 -2.58 20.81 -14.28
C GLY A 310 -2.74 20.18 -12.89
N ILE A 311 -3.86 20.47 -12.23
CA ILE A 311 -4.23 19.84 -10.96
C ILE A 311 -5.53 19.05 -11.12
N VAL A 312 -5.49 17.80 -10.69
CA VAL A 312 -6.57 16.84 -10.85
C VAL A 312 -7.50 16.94 -9.65
N LEU A 313 -8.78 17.22 -9.88
CA LEU A 313 -9.80 17.28 -8.83
C LEU A 313 -10.25 15.85 -8.43
N ASN A 314 -9.36 15.14 -7.74
CA ASN A 314 -9.67 13.89 -7.05
C ASN A 314 -10.35 14.18 -5.70
N SER A 315 -10.74 13.14 -4.95
CA SER A 315 -11.52 13.32 -3.72
C SER A 315 -10.77 14.15 -2.66
N ALA A 316 -9.44 14.03 -2.62
CA ALA A 316 -8.60 14.80 -1.69
C ALA A 316 -8.52 16.28 -2.06
N ASN A 317 -8.26 16.59 -3.33
CA ASN A 317 -8.24 17.98 -3.80
C ASN A 317 -9.63 18.61 -3.72
N TYR A 318 -10.69 17.87 -4.05
CA TYR A 318 -12.07 18.33 -3.88
C TYR A 318 -12.38 18.66 -2.41
N PHE A 319 -12.07 17.74 -1.49
CA PHE A 319 -12.28 17.97 -0.07
C PHE A 319 -11.50 19.19 0.42
N THR A 320 -10.25 19.34 -0.02
CA THR A 320 -9.40 20.44 0.42
C THR A 320 -9.88 21.79 -0.11
N TRP A 321 -10.27 21.86 -1.39
CA TRP A 321 -10.51 23.12 -2.07
C TRP A 321 -11.97 23.54 -2.03
N GLU A 322 -12.87 22.63 -2.40
CA GLU A 322 -14.29 22.96 -2.55
C GLU A 322 -15.01 22.90 -1.21
N VAL A 323 -14.60 22.00 -0.30
CA VAL A 323 -15.28 21.81 0.99
C VAL A 323 -14.63 22.64 2.10
N LEU A 324 -13.30 22.66 2.16
CA LEU A 324 -12.54 23.37 3.20
C LEU A 324 -12.03 24.76 2.79
N ASP A 325 -12.22 25.16 1.53
CA ASP A 325 -11.72 26.43 0.98
C ASP A 325 -10.21 26.64 1.17
N ASN A 326 -9.42 25.56 1.19
CA ASN A 326 -8.00 25.61 1.49
C ASN A 326 -7.14 25.47 0.23
N HIS A 327 -6.61 26.58 -0.27
CA HIS A 327 -5.84 26.65 -1.52
C HIS A 327 -4.31 26.64 -1.31
N SER A 328 -3.84 26.17 -0.14
CA SER A 328 -2.42 26.15 0.24
C SER A 328 -1.52 25.20 -0.58
N GLY A 329 -2.09 24.47 -1.54
CA GLY A 329 -1.38 23.49 -2.37
C GLY A 329 -1.07 22.16 -1.67
N LEU A 330 -1.59 21.95 -0.44
CA LEU A 330 -1.49 20.70 0.30
C LEU A 330 -2.84 19.98 0.31
N ALA A 331 -2.89 18.79 -0.29
CA ALA A 331 -4.09 17.96 -0.29
C ALA A 331 -4.31 17.28 1.07
N ILE A 332 -5.47 17.51 1.68
CA ILE A 332 -5.93 16.85 2.89
C ILE A 332 -6.68 15.58 2.46
N SER A 333 -6.26 14.43 3.02
CA SER A 333 -6.91 13.16 2.70
C SER A 333 -8.30 13.06 3.35
N PRO A 334 -9.35 12.71 2.59
CA PRO A 334 -10.68 12.43 3.12
C PRO A 334 -10.79 10.99 3.66
N THR A 335 -9.75 10.16 3.55
CA THR A 335 -9.72 8.73 3.90
C THR A 335 -10.62 7.85 3.01
N LEU A 336 -10.56 6.53 3.23
CA LEU A 336 -11.44 5.55 2.57
C LEU A 336 -12.91 5.98 2.59
N ILE A 337 -13.44 6.28 3.78
CA ILE A 337 -14.87 6.56 3.96
C ILE A 337 -15.21 7.94 3.42
N GLY A 338 -14.40 8.97 3.68
CA GLY A 338 -14.70 10.30 3.18
C GLY A 338 -14.65 10.36 1.65
N SER A 339 -13.78 9.59 0.99
CA SER A 339 -13.81 9.48 -0.48
C SER A 339 -15.13 8.90 -0.99
N LEU A 340 -15.73 7.93 -0.29
CA LEU A 340 -17.07 7.40 -0.63
C LEU A 340 -18.17 8.44 -0.40
N VAL A 341 -18.06 9.23 0.66
CA VAL A 341 -19.00 10.31 0.96
C VAL A 341 -18.96 11.42 -0.11
N VAL A 342 -17.77 11.79 -0.59
CA VAL A 342 -17.64 12.75 -1.71
C VAL A 342 -18.28 12.21 -3.00
N MET A 343 -18.14 10.91 -3.26
CA MET A 343 -18.68 10.29 -4.48
C MET A 343 -20.21 10.21 -4.48
N GLY A 344 -20.84 9.80 -3.38
CA GLY A 344 -22.29 9.60 -3.37
C GLY A 344 -22.92 9.59 -1.98
N GLY A 345 -22.31 10.31 -1.04
CA GLY A 345 -22.85 10.51 0.30
C GLY A 345 -22.80 9.25 1.17
N VAL A 346 -23.62 9.26 2.22
CA VAL A 346 -23.67 8.18 3.22
C VAL A 346 -24.07 6.83 2.59
N TRP A 347 -24.84 6.84 1.51
CA TRP A 347 -25.27 5.64 0.78
C TRP A 347 -24.12 4.89 0.09
N PHE A 348 -23.02 5.56 -0.22
CA PHE A 348 -21.86 4.91 -0.82
C PHE A 348 -20.98 4.17 0.21
N ILE A 349 -21.16 4.43 1.51
CA ILE A 349 -20.44 3.74 2.59
C ILE A 349 -20.69 2.21 2.56
N PRO A 350 -21.94 1.70 2.60
CA PRO A 350 -22.19 0.25 2.53
C PRO A 350 -21.73 -0.37 1.20
N LEU A 351 -21.92 0.33 0.08
CA LEU A 351 -21.48 -0.15 -1.24
C LEU A 351 -19.96 -0.28 -1.30
N GLY A 352 -19.24 0.74 -0.82
CA GLY A 352 -17.79 0.72 -0.70
C GLY A 352 -17.29 -0.38 0.24
N ALA A 353 -17.97 -0.61 1.36
CA ALA A 353 -17.62 -1.69 2.28
C ALA A 353 -17.70 -3.07 1.61
N VAL A 354 -18.75 -3.31 0.83
CA VAL A 354 -18.92 -4.54 0.03
C VAL A 354 -17.83 -4.65 -1.04
N ALA A 355 -17.57 -3.58 -1.79
CA ALA A 355 -16.52 -3.56 -2.81
C ALA A 355 -15.13 -3.86 -2.21
N VAL A 356 -14.76 -3.19 -1.12
CA VAL A 356 -13.49 -3.42 -0.41
C VAL A 356 -13.41 -4.85 0.14
N GLY A 357 -14.51 -5.40 0.67
CA GLY A 357 -14.59 -6.79 1.12
C GLY A 357 -14.29 -7.80 0.01
N MET A 358 -14.82 -7.57 -1.19
CA MET A 358 -14.52 -8.39 -2.37
C MET A 358 -13.08 -8.25 -2.85
N ILE A 359 -12.53 -7.04 -2.81
CA ILE A 359 -11.14 -6.77 -3.22
C ILE A 359 -10.16 -7.49 -2.28
N MET A 360 -10.34 -7.37 -0.95
CA MET A 360 -9.48 -8.07 0.01
C MET A 360 -9.56 -9.59 -0.18
N LYS A 361 -10.76 -10.12 -0.40
CA LYS A 361 -10.97 -11.55 -0.72
C LYS A 361 -10.25 -11.98 -2.00
N TRP A 362 -10.23 -11.14 -3.02
CA TRP A 362 -9.51 -11.41 -4.26
C TRP A 362 -8.00 -11.46 -4.06
N PHE A 363 -7.43 -10.51 -3.31
CA PHE A 363 -6.01 -10.53 -2.96
C PHE A 363 -5.63 -11.74 -2.11
N ASP A 364 -6.47 -12.11 -1.13
CA ASP A 364 -6.24 -13.31 -0.31
C ASP A 364 -6.29 -14.59 -1.14
N TRP A 365 -7.27 -14.72 -2.04
CA TRP A 365 -7.34 -15.84 -2.97
C TRP A 365 -6.09 -15.92 -3.87
N LEU A 366 -5.62 -14.79 -4.39
CA LEU A 366 -4.44 -14.73 -5.26
C LEU A 366 -3.16 -15.12 -4.49
N TYR A 367 -3.05 -14.67 -3.24
CA TYR A 367 -1.93 -14.98 -2.37
C TYR A 367 -1.90 -16.46 -1.96
N GLU A 368 -3.04 -17.02 -1.57
CA GLU A 368 -3.18 -18.45 -1.27
C GLU A 368 -2.81 -19.31 -2.48
N LYS A 369 -3.26 -18.91 -3.68
CA LYS A 369 -2.87 -19.56 -4.94
C LYS A 369 -1.37 -19.50 -5.18
N GLY A 370 -0.73 -18.37 -4.88
CA GLY A 370 0.72 -18.22 -4.98
C GLY A 370 1.51 -19.04 -3.96
N LYS A 371 0.93 -19.39 -2.81
CA LYS A 371 1.54 -20.27 -1.80
C LYS A 371 1.37 -21.76 -2.12
N ALA A 372 0.23 -22.14 -2.69
CA ALA A 372 -0.10 -23.52 -3.00
C ALA A 372 0.51 -24.01 -4.33
N ASP A 373 1.04 -23.11 -5.16
CA ASP A 373 1.60 -23.48 -6.47
C ASP A 373 2.91 -24.25 -6.33
N THR A 374 3.02 -25.38 -7.04
CA THR A 374 4.23 -26.21 -7.06
C THR A 374 5.36 -25.58 -7.88
N ASN A 375 5.02 -24.70 -8.84
CA ASN A 375 6.01 -23.98 -9.63
C ASN A 375 6.53 -22.77 -8.86
N ARG A 376 7.75 -22.91 -8.34
CA ARG A 376 8.50 -21.89 -7.62
C ARG A 376 8.57 -20.52 -8.32
N TYR A 377 8.70 -20.49 -9.65
CA TYR A 377 8.82 -19.24 -10.41
C TYR A 377 7.49 -18.50 -10.49
N LYS A 378 6.41 -19.24 -10.74
CA LYS A 378 5.06 -18.70 -10.73
C LYS A 378 4.63 -18.24 -9.34
N ALA A 379 4.94 -19.04 -8.32
CA ALA A 379 4.74 -18.68 -6.92
C ALA A 379 5.44 -17.35 -6.59
N ALA A 380 6.68 -17.17 -7.05
CA ALA A 380 7.42 -15.93 -6.84
C ALA A 380 6.75 -14.72 -7.51
N ILE A 381 6.33 -14.83 -8.77
CA ILE A 381 5.61 -13.75 -9.46
C ILE A 381 4.32 -13.37 -8.74
N LEU A 382 3.50 -14.36 -8.37
CA LEU A 382 2.22 -14.11 -7.69
C LEU A 382 2.41 -13.48 -6.31
N GLN A 383 3.38 -13.97 -5.54
CA GLN A 383 3.68 -13.40 -4.22
C GLN A 383 4.27 -11.98 -4.34
N SER A 384 5.14 -11.73 -5.32
CA SER A 384 5.67 -10.38 -5.58
C SER A 384 4.61 -9.39 -6.03
N PHE A 385 3.65 -9.83 -6.84
CA PHE A 385 2.50 -9.00 -7.22
C PHE A 385 1.67 -8.63 -5.98
N CYS A 386 1.33 -9.62 -5.15
CA CYS A 386 0.53 -9.42 -3.93
C CYS A 386 1.26 -8.50 -2.93
N PHE A 387 2.53 -8.76 -2.63
CA PHE A 387 3.34 -7.92 -1.74
C PHE A 387 3.60 -6.53 -2.34
N GLY A 388 3.81 -6.42 -3.65
CA GLY A 388 3.93 -5.13 -4.33
C GLY A 388 2.66 -4.28 -4.22
N ALA A 389 1.48 -4.91 -4.17
CA ALA A 389 0.20 -4.25 -4.01
C ALA A 389 -0.13 -3.85 -2.55
N VAL A 390 0.66 -4.27 -1.55
CA VAL A 390 0.44 -3.89 -0.13
C VAL A 390 0.41 -2.38 0.07
N PHE A 391 1.27 -1.63 -0.64
CA PHE A 391 1.23 -0.17 -0.58
C PHE A 391 -0.11 0.40 -1.03
N ASN A 392 -0.72 -0.18 -2.06
CA ASN A 392 -2.03 0.25 -2.50
C ASN A 392 -3.09 0.04 -1.41
N MET A 393 -2.95 -0.98 -0.54
CA MET A 393 -3.86 -1.14 0.61
C MET A 393 -3.73 -0.01 1.63
N ILE A 394 -2.53 0.52 1.82
CA ILE A 394 -2.31 1.70 2.67
C ILE A 394 -2.99 2.91 2.04
N VAL A 395 -2.85 3.10 0.73
CA VAL A 395 -3.52 4.17 -0.03
C VAL A 395 -5.04 4.03 0.06
N LEU A 396 -5.57 2.82 -0.03
CA LEU A 396 -7.01 2.58 0.08
C LEU A 396 -7.56 3.07 1.42
N ALA A 397 -6.94 2.65 2.52
CA ALA A 397 -7.40 3.04 3.86
C ALA A 397 -7.20 4.54 4.10
N ARG A 398 -6.01 5.05 3.78
CA ARG A 398 -5.58 6.39 4.18
C ARG A 398 -5.99 7.49 3.21
N GLU A 399 -5.93 7.27 1.90
CA GLU A 399 -6.12 8.31 0.88
C GLU A 399 -7.53 8.28 0.26
N GLY A 400 -8.04 7.09 -0.08
CA GLY A 400 -9.37 6.95 -0.69
C GLY A 400 -9.46 5.88 -1.77
N VAL A 401 -10.69 5.61 -2.21
CA VAL A 401 -11.02 4.58 -3.23
C VAL A 401 -10.52 4.97 -4.62
N ASP A 402 -10.65 6.24 -4.99
CA ASP A 402 -10.18 6.79 -6.27
C ASP A 402 -8.66 6.64 -6.45
N SER A 403 -7.89 7.11 -5.45
CA SER A 403 -6.44 6.98 -5.44
C SER A 403 -5.98 5.53 -5.41
N PHE A 404 -6.74 4.64 -4.75
CA PHE A 404 -6.47 3.21 -4.77
C PHE A 404 -6.69 2.61 -6.17
N PHE A 405 -7.85 2.86 -6.76
CA PHE A 405 -8.25 2.22 -8.00
C PHE A 405 -7.30 2.60 -9.14
N SER A 406 -6.97 3.89 -9.26
CA SER A 406 -6.04 4.39 -10.28
C SER A 406 -4.65 3.73 -10.15
N ARG A 407 -4.13 3.61 -8.92
CA ARG A 407 -2.80 3.03 -8.65
C ARG A 407 -2.78 1.52 -8.82
N VAL A 408 -3.82 0.80 -8.40
CA VAL A 408 -3.92 -0.65 -8.61
C VAL A 408 -4.04 -0.98 -10.08
N VAL A 409 -4.91 -0.29 -10.82
CA VAL A 409 -5.04 -0.51 -12.27
C VAL A 409 -3.72 -0.24 -12.98
N PHE A 410 -3.08 0.90 -12.69
CA PHE A 410 -1.76 1.20 -13.25
C PHE A 410 -0.71 0.16 -12.88
N PHE A 411 -0.66 -0.28 -11.62
CA PHE A 411 0.24 -1.34 -11.17
C PHE A 411 -0.01 -2.66 -11.92
N CYS A 412 -1.28 -3.07 -12.05
CA CYS A 412 -1.68 -4.27 -12.78
C CYS A 412 -1.29 -4.19 -14.26
N LEU A 413 -1.50 -3.04 -14.91
CA LEU A 413 -1.18 -2.83 -16.32
C LEU A 413 0.32 -2.94 -16.58
N VAL A 414 1.14 -2.20 -15.83
CA VAL A 414 2.60 -2.22 -16.02
C VAL A 414 3.18 -3.58 -15.64
N PHE A 415 2.76 -4.15 -14.50
CA PHE A 415 3.23 -5.47 -14.08
C PHE A 415 2.81 -6.56 -15.08
N GLY A 416 1.57 -6.52 -15.55
CA GLY A 416 1.04 -7.42 -16.58
C GLY A 416 1.77 -7.26 -17.91
N ALA A 417 2.02 -6.03 -18.36
CA ALA A 417 2.80 -5.76 -19.56
C ALA A 417 4.21 -6.33 -19.46
N CYS A 418 4.90 -6.16 -18.33
CA CYS A 418 6.22 -6.77 -18.11
C CYS A 418 6.17 -8.30 -18.18
N LEU A 419 5.12 -8.94 -17.67
CA LEU A 419 4.95 -10.40 -17.78
C LEU A 419 4.74 -10.84 -19.23
N VAL A 420 3.90 -10.12 -19.98
CA VAL A 420 3.61 -10.43 -21.39
C VAL A 420 4.87 -10.23 -22.23
N VAL A 421 5.56 -9.10 -22.08
CA VAL A 421 6.82 -8.82 -22.78
C VAL A 421 7.89 -9.84 -22.43
N ALA A 422 8.01 -10.24 -21.15
CA ALA A 422 8.93 -11.31 -20.75
C ALA A 422 8.62 -12.65 -21.45
N LYS A 423 7.34 -12.98 -21.65
CA LYS A 423 6.94 -14.19 -22.41
C LYS A 423 7.26 -14.07 -23.89
N LEU A 424 6.98 -12.92 -24.51
CA LEU A 424 7.30 -12.68 -25.91
C LEU A 424 8.80 -12.72 -26.17
N LEU A 425 9.60 -12.08 -25.30
CA LEU A 425 11.07 -12.13 -25.37
C LEU A 425 11.59 -13.55 -25.17
N TYR A 426 11.00 -14.32 -24.25
CA TYR A 426 11.35 -15.73 -24.09
C TYR A 426 11.10 -16.53 -25.37
N TRP A 427 9.93 -16.39 -25.99
CA TRP A 427 9.62 -17.06 -27.26
C TRP A 427 10.57 -16.64 -28.38
N MET A 428 10.92 -15.37 -28.45
CA MET A 428 11.88 -14.85 -29.42
C MET A 428 13.29 -15.45 -29.20
N PHE A 429 13.76 -15.53 -27.96
CA PHE A 429 15.05 -16.12 -27.64
C PHE A 429 15.08 -17.64 -27.83
N ASP A 430 13.95 -18.31 -27.59
CA ASP A 430 13.78 -19.75 -27.85
C ASP A 430 13.83 -20.03 -29.36
N ALA A 431 13.09 -19.26 -30.17
CA ALA A 431 13.12 -19.33 -31.62
C ALA A 431 14.51 -19.03 -32.20
N ALA A 432 15.27 -18.13 -31.56
CA ALA A 432 16.66 -17.83 -31.93
C ALA A 432 17.69 -18.86 -31.43
N GLY A 433 17.27 -19.91 -30.69
CA GLY A 433 18.17 -20.95 -30.17
C GLY A 433 19.08 -20.50 -29.02
N LEU A 434 18.83 -19.34 -28.41
CA LEU A 434 19.67 -18.77 -27.35
C LEU A 434 19.41 -19.43 -25.97
N ILE A 435 18.34 -20.23 -25.85
CA ILE A 435 17.95 -20.88 -24.60
C ILE A 435 18.42 -22.34 -24.60
N ARG A 436 19.51 -22.61 -23.88
CA ARG A 436 19.95 -24.00 -23.62
C ARG A 436 19.01 -24.67 -22.63
N VAL A 437 18.15 -25.56 -23.12
CA VAL A 437 17.40 -26.48 -22.27
C VAL A 437 18.40 -27.41 -21.58
N LYS A 438 18.59 -27.26 -20.26
CA LYS A 438 19.32 -28.26 -19.47
C LYS A 438 18.48 -29.53 -19.46
N ILE A 439 18.78 -30.45 -20.36
CA ILE A 439 18.25 -31.82 -20.33
C ILE A 439 18.61 -32.40 -18.95
N PRO A 440 17.65 -32.94 -18.16
CA PRO A 440 17.98 -33.59 -16.92
C PRO A 440 18.90 -34.76 -17.25
N ARG A 441 20.09 -34.79 -16.64
CA ARG A 441 21.05 -35.88 -16.77
C ARG A 441 20.33 -37.17 -16.41
N ARG A 442 19.98 -37.98 -17.42
CA ARG A 442 19.36 -39.31 -17.27
C ARG A 442 20.28 -40.07 -16.33
N LYS A 443 19.86 -40.28 -15.09
CA LYS A 443 20.61 -41.09 -14.11
C LYS A 443 20.67 -42.47 -14.75
N ASN A 444 21.88 -42.93 -15.06
CA ASN A 444 22.15 -44.22 -15.69
C ASN A 444 21.30 -45.32 -15.04
N LEU A 445 20.32 -45.82 -15.79
CA LEU A 445 19.62 -47.07 -15.53
C LEU A 445 20.30 -48.14 -16.39
N MET A 446 21.50 -48.55 -15.99
CA MET A 446 22.28 -49.70 -16.46
C MET A 446 23.28 -49.92 -15.30
N GLU A 447 23.27 -50.99 -14.51
CA GLU A 447 23.26 -52.44 -14.77
C GLU A 447 23.30 -53.17 -13.38
N PRO A 448 23.37 -54.51 -13.27
CA PRO A 448 22.49 -55.56 -13.79
C PRO A 448 21.98 -56.50 -12.66
N HIS A 449 20.98 -57.32 -12.97
CA HIS A 449 20.64 -58.50 -12.18
C HIS A 449 21.82 -59.48 -12.11
N SER A 450 22.40 -59.68 -10.93
CA SER A 450 23.13 -60.91 -10.58
C SER A 450 22.99 -61.15 -9.08
N GLY A 451 22.28 -62.23 -8.74
CA GLY A 451 22.03 -62.65 -7.36
C GLY A 451 21.23 -63.94 -7.33
N ARG A 452 21.62 -64.93 -8.14
CA ARG A 452 21.34 -66.33 -7.83
C ARG A 452 22.24 -66.68 -6.64
N ASN A 453 21.65 -67.07 -5.52
CA ASN A 453 22.19 -68.12 -4.67
C ASN A 453 21.02 -68.99 -4.21
N LEU A 454 20.98 -70.19 -4.78
CA LEU A 454 20.29 -71.35 -4.24
C LEU A 454 21.22 -71.99 -3.20
N ASN A 455 20.61 -72.49 -2.12
CA ASN A 455 21.05 -73.59 -1.25
C ASN A 455 22.34 -73.42 -0.44
N GLU A 456 22.21 -73.35 0.89
CA GLU A 456 22.75 -74.35 1.83
C GLU A 456 22.28 -74.03 3.27
N LEU A 457 21.68 -75.06 3.90
CA LEU A 457 21.40 -75.29 5.33
C LEU A 457 20.41 -74.39 6.09
#